data_AF-A0A496QIV6-F1
#
_entry.id   AF-A0A496QIV6-F1
#
_cell.length_a   1.000
_cell.length_b   1.000
_cell.length_c   1.000
_cell.angle_alpha   90.00
_cell.angle_beta   90.00
_cell.angle_gamma   90.00
#
_symmetry.space_group_name_H-M   'P 1'
#
loop_
_entity.id
_entity.type
_entity.pdbx_description
1 polymer ?
#
loop_
_entity_poly.entity_id
_entity_poly.type
_entity_poly.pdbx_seq_one_letter_code
_entity_poly.pdbx_strand_id
1 'polypeptide(L)'
;MISPKLVEVGRHLNINIIPNSEVESFDGEAGHFKATLINHPRYIDPDVCTGCGQCSQACPVHCVNEFDCGLCLKAATSIQYAQAVPLAYSIDRDLCIGCGLCEKVCLAGAINYDDKPKRTELEVGAAILAVGNELFDPGVQEVFAYGKSPNVVTSMEFERILSASGPYMGHLMRPYDREEPKKIAWLQCVGSRDTHECSNAYCSGVCCMYAIKEAVIAKEHAHGDVEPTIFYMDIRTYGKDF
;
A
#
# COMPACT_ATOMS: atom_id res chain seq x y z
N MET A 1 12.92 -4.65 -9.10
CA MET A 1 11.84 -5.59 -8.70
C MET A 1 12.05 -5.95 -7.23
N ILE A 2 11.09 -5.66 -6.35
CA ILE A 2 11.24 -5.83 -4.88
C ILE A 2 10.93 -7.25 -4.39
N SER A 3 10.04 -7.98 -5.08
CA SER A 3 9.54 -9.27 -4.63
C SER A 3 10.62 -10.33 -4.37
N PRO A 4 11.66 -10.50 -5.22
CA PRO A 4 12.74 -11.45 -4.93
C PRO A 4 13.47 -11.12 -3.61
N LYS A 5 13.64 -9.84 -3.29
CA LYS A 5 14.25 -9.40 -2.04
C LYS A 5 13.37 -9.68 -0.84
N LEU A 6 12.05 -9.48 -0.93
CA LEU A 6 11.13 -9.83 0.15
C LEU A 6 11.16 -11.34 0.47
N VAL A 7 11.21 -12.18 -0.57
CA VAL A 7 11.31 -13.64 -0.39
C VAL A 7 12.67 -14.04 0.18
N GLU A 8 13.76 -13.42 -0.27
CA GLU A 8 15.12 -13.64 0.25
C GLU A 8 15.19 -13.32 1.76
N VAL A 9 14.69 -12.16 2.16
CA VAL A 9 14.65 -11.73 3.57
C VAL A 9 13.74 -12.66 4.39
N GLY A 10 12.60 -13.07 3.85
CA GLY A 10 11.66 -13.98 4.52
C GLY A 10 12.19 -15.39 4.80
N ARG A 11 13.31 -15.78 4.18
CA ARG A 11 13.95 -17.09 4.37
C ARG A 11 15.35 -16.99 4.98
N HIS A 12 15.77 -15.80 5.38
CA HIS A 12 17.14 -15.56 5.80
C HIS A 12 17.37 -16.01 7.25
N LEU A 13 18.38 -16.85 7.49
CA LEU A 13 18.65 -17.47 8.80
C LEU A 13 19.00 -16.47 9.92
N ASN A 14 19.57 -15.32 9.56
CA ASN A 14 19.95 -14.26 10.52
C ASN A 14 18.98 -13.08 10.54
N ILE A 15 17.81 -13.18 9.89
CA ILE A 15 16.80 -12.12 9.93
C ILE A 15 15.50 -12.71 10.42
N ASN A 16 15.01 -12.19 11.56
CA ASN A 16 13.69 -12.51 12.06
C ASN A 16 12.70 -11.44 11.60
N ILE A 17 11.72 -11.81 10.77
CA ILE A 17 10.63 -10.90 10.38
C ILE A 17 9.50 -11.07 11.38
N ILE A 18 9.12 -9.97 12.03
CA ILE A 18 8.00 -9.93 12.98
C ILE A 18 6.92 -9.01 12.41
N PRO A 19 6.10 -9.49 11.47
CA PRO A 19 5.17 -8.64 10.74
C PRO A 19 3.92 -8.34 11.59
N ASN A 20 3.17 -7.28 11.26
CA ASN A 20 2.01 -6.80 12.06
C ASN A 20 2.41 -6.44 13.51
N SER A 21 3.54 -5.73 13.64
CA SER A 21 4.13 -5.40 14.92
C SER A 21 4.71 -4.01 14.91
N GLU A 22 4.62 -3.33 16.05
CA GLU A 22 5.10 -1.96 16.25
C GLU A 22 6.06 -1.90 17.43
N VAL A 23 6.98 -0.94 17.42
CA VAL A 23 7.87 -0.66 18.56
C VAL A 23 7.10 0.17 19.57
N GLU A 24 6.80 -0.39 20.74
CA GLU A 24 6.10 0.29 21.84
C GLU A 24 7.07 1.12 22.69
N SER A 25 8.25 0.57 23.01
CA SER A 25 9.30 1.28 23.73
C SER A 25 10.69 0.91 23.23
N PHE A 26 11.64 1.82 23.39
CA PHE A 26 13.03 1.62 23.03
C PHE A 26 13.93 2.33 24.03
N ASP A 27 14.51 1.55 24.94
CA ASP A 27 15.24 2.05 26.10
C ASP A 27 16.69 1.52 26.11
N GLY A 28 17.59 2.22 26.78
CA GLY A 28 19.00 1.80 26.93
C GLY A 28 20.00 2.72 26.21
N GLU A 29 21.17 2.19 25.91
CA GLU A 29 22.30 2.92 25.32
C GLU A 29 22.94 2.17 24.15
N ALA A 30 23.80 2.85 23.38
CA ALA A 30 24.42 2.27 22.19
C ALA A 30 25.15 0.94 22.52
N GLY A 31 24.79 -0.13 21.81
CA GLY A 31 25.28 -1.49 22.05
C GLY A 31 24.42 -2.33 23.01
N HIS A 32 23.53 -1.70 23.79
CA HIS A 32 22.71 -2.33 24.82
C HIS A 32 21.30 -1.72 24.88
N PHE A 33 20.53 -1.87 23.80
CA PHE A 33 19.14 -1.44 23.76
C PHE A 33 18.20 -2.59 24.11
N LYS A 34 17.11 -2.23 24.76
CA LYS A 34 15.95 -3.08 24.99
C LYS A 34 14.76 -2.49 24.24
N ALA A 35 14.28 -3.20 23.23
CA ALA A 35 13.11 -2.84 22.45
C ALA A 35 11.91 -3.67 22.92
N THR A 36 10.80 -3.01 23.23
CA THR A 36 9.51 -3.67 23.48
C THR A 36 8.68 -3.58 22.22
N LEU A 37 8.30 -4.72 21.66
CA LEU A 37 7.41 -4.81 20.51
C LEU A 37 6.01 -5.18 20.95
N ILE A 38 5.00 -4.57 20.36
CA ILE A 38 3.62 -5.04 20.38
C ILE A 38 3.31 -5.74 19.07
N ASN A 39 2.96 -7.03 19.13
CA ASN A 39 2.54 -7.82 17.98
C ASN A 39 1.01 -7.85 17.96
N HIS A 40 0.41 -7.30 16.92
CA HIS A 40 -1.04 -7.24 16.78
C HIS A 40 -1.58 -8.60 16.30
N PRO A 41 -2.75 -9.03 16.82
CA PRO A 41 -3.35 -10.30 16.43
C PRO A 41 -3.72 -10.28 14.95
N ARG A 42 -3.48 -11.40 14.27
CA ARG A 42 -3.90 -11.61 12.87
C ARG A 42 -5.23 -12.34 12.78
N TYR A 43 -5.57 -13.08 13.84
CA TYR A 43 -6.69 -14.01 13.92
C TYR A 43 -6.66 -15.14 12.87
N ILE A 44 -5.55 -15.24 12.13
CA ILE A 44 -5.21 -16.32 11.21
C ILE A 44 -3.74 -16.63 11.46
N ASP A 45 -3.47 -17.89 11.78
CA ASP A 45 -2.12 -18.38 12.03
C ASP A 45 -1.34 -18.43 10.70
N PRO A 46 -0.26 -17.63 10.54
CA PRO A 46 0.51 -17.58 9.31
C PRO A 46 1.28 -18.88 9.02
N ASP A 47 1.57 -19.72 10.03
CA ASP A 47 2.29 -20.99 9.84
C ASP A 47 1.36 -22.11 9.34
N VAL A 48 0.05 -21.98 9.58
CA VAL A 48 -0.99 -22.92 9.13
C VAL A 48 -1.67 -22.42 7.85
N CYS A 49 -1.74 -21.10 7.64
CA CYS A 49 -2.40 -20.50 6.49
C CYS A 49 -1.72 -20.89 5.17
N THR A 50 -2.51 -21.36 4.21
CA THR A 50 -2.01 -21.72 2.87
C THR A 50 -2.09 -20.56 1.86
N GLY A 51 -2.68 -19.42 2.25
CA GLY A 51 -2.89 -18.28 1.35
C GLY A 51 -3.92 -18.50 0.24
N CYS A 52 -4.82 -19.49 0.35
CA CYS A 52 -5.73 -19.85 -0.74
C CYS A 52 -6.85 -18.83 -1.05
N GLY A 53 -7.15 -17.91 -0.13
CA GLY A 53 -8.13 -16.84 -0.32
C GLY A 53 -9.62 -17.20 -0.19
N GLN A 54 -9.97 -18.45 0.09
CA GLN A 54 -11.37 -18.87 0.24
C GLN A 54 -12.11 -18.14 1.37
N CYS A 55 -11.41 -17.82 2.46
CA CYS A 55 -11.98 -17.04 3.57
C CYS A 55 -12.43 -15.64 3.11
N SER A 56 -11.63 -14.98 2.27
CA SER A 56 -11.90 -13.66 1.70
C SER A 56 -13.11 -13.67 0.79
N GLN A 57 -13.20 -14.67 -0.09
CA GLN A 57 -14.34 -14.83 -1.00
C GLN A 57 -15.65 -15.13 -0.27
N ALA A 58 -15.60 -15.84 0.86
CA ALA A 58 -16.79 -16.17 1.66
C ALA A 58 -17.22 -15.05 2.61
N CYS A 59 -16.41 -14.02 2.82
CA CYS A 59 -16.69 -12.96 3.78
C CYS A 59 -17.80 -12.03 3.25
N PRO A 60 -18.88 -11.79 4.01
CA PRO A 60 -19.97 -10.91 3.57
C PRO A 60 -19.66 -9.42 3.81
N VAL A 61 -18.64 -9.10 4.60
CA VAL A 61 -18.32 -7.71 4.97
C VAL A 61 -17.19 -7.21 4.09
N HIS A 62 -17.44 -6.07 3.45
CA HIS A 62 -16.48 -5.39 2.59
C HIS A 62 -16.29 -3.95 3.04
N CYS A 63 -15.08 -3.43 2.90
CA CYS A 63 -14.71 -2.06 3.19
C CYS A 63 -13.79 -1.50 2.09
N VAL A 64 -13.47 -0.22 2.18
CA VAL A 64 -12.51 0.44 1.30
C VAL A 64 -11.15 -0.25 1.40
N ASN A 65 -10.52 -0.58 0.27
CA ASN A 65 -9.17 -1.14 0.26
C ASN A 65 -8.13 -0.02 0.26
N GLU A 66 -7.45 0.18 1.39
CA GLU A 66 -6.47 1.26 1.58
C GLU A 66 -5.20 1.03 0.75
N PHE A 67 -4.80 -0.24 0.53
CA PHE A 67 -3.65 -0.56 -0.32
C PHE A 67 -3.90 -0.18 -1.79
N ASP A 68 -5.15 -0.30 -2.23
CA ASP A 68 -5.59 0.10 -3.56
C ASP A 68 -6.11 1.55 -3.61
N CYS A 69 -5.72 2.36 -2.62
CA CYS A 69 -6.09 3.78 -2.52
C CYS A 69 -7.61 4.02 -2.59
N GLY A 70 -8.42 3.07 -2.13
CA GLY A 70 -9.88 3.14 -2.13
C GLY A 70 -10.56 2.97 -3.48
N LEU A 71 -9.83 2.55 -4.52
CA LEU A 71 -10.37 2.29 -5.86
C LEU A 71 -11.20 1.00 -5.97
N CYS A 72 -11.14 0.15 -4.96
CA CYS A 72 -11.95 -1.06 -4.82
C CYS A 72 -12.27 -1.37 -3.36
N LEU A 73 -13.06 -2.41 -3.15
CA LEU A 73 -13.37 -2.92 -1.83
C LEU A 73 -12.53 -4.16 -1.53
N LYS A 74 -12.14 -4.31 -0.26
CA LYS A 74 -11.56 -5.55 0.30
C LYS A 74 -12.55 -6.16 1.28
N ALA A 75 -12.47 -7.48 1.47
CA ALA A 75 -13.20 -8.15 2.53
C ALA A 75 -12.52 -7.94 3.90
N ALA A 76 -13.28 -8.06 5.00
CA ALA A 76 -12.73 -8.01 6.35
C ALA A 76 -11.65 -9.09 6.59
N THR A 77 -11.79 -10.26 5.96
CA THR A 77 -10.69 -11.23 5.83
C THR A 77 -9.94 -11.00 4.52
N SER A 78 -8.72 -10.49 4.59
CA SER A 78 -7.95 -10.07 3.40
C SER A 78 -6.45 -10.30 3.56
N ILE A 79 -5.74 -10.16 2.45
CA ILE A 79 -4.28 -10.05 2.39
C ILE A 79 -3.95 -8.69 1.81
N GLN A 80 -2.89 -8.03 2.30
CA GLN A 80 -2.58 -6.65 1.91
C GLN A 80 -2.32 -6.51 0.40
N TYR A 81 -1.61 -7.47 -0.19
CA TYR A 81 -1.36 -7.56 -1.63
C TYR A 81 -1.00 -9.00 -2.03
N ALA A 82 -1.12 -9.32 -3.33
CA ALA A 82 -1.03 -10.69 -3.83
C ALA A 82 0.33 -11.40 -3.57
N GLN A 83 1.42 -10.65 -3.45
CA GLN A 83 2.77 -11.18 -3.20
C GLN A 83 3.28 -10.86 -1.79
N ALA A 84 2.38 -10.67 -0.82
CA ALA A 84 2.76 -10.36 0.55
C ALA A 84 3.65 -11.45 1.16
N VAL A 85 4.58 -11.02 2.03
CA VAL A 85 5.49 -11.89 2.78
C VAL A 85 5.29 -11.58 4.28
N PRO A 86 4.80 -12.52 5.10
CA PRO A 86 4.34 -13.87 4.73
C PRO A 86 3.07 -13.84 3.85
N LEU A 87 2.89 -14.89 3.03
CA LEU A 87 1.69 -15.07 2.21
C LEU A 87 0.55 -15.61 3.09
N ALA A 88 0.06 -14.76 4.00
CA ALA A 88 -0.97 -15.11 4.97
C ALA A 88 -2.05 -14.03 5.01
N TYR A 89 -3.29 -14.46 5.19
CA TYR A 89 -4.44 -13.57 5.39
C TYR A 89 -4.49 -13.08 6.85
N SER A 90 -5.25 -12.02 7.08
CA SER A 90 -5.62 -11.53 8.42
C SER A 90 -7.10 -11.19 8.46
N ILE A 91 -7.67 -11.10 9.67
CA ILE A 91 -9.03 -10.63 9.90
C ILE A 91 -8.97 -9.23 10.52
N ASP A 92 -9.58 -8.26 9.86
CA ASP A 92 -9.84 -6.96 10.46
C ASP A 92 -11.04 -7.07 11.41
N ARG A 93 -10.78 -6.92 12.72
CA ARG A 93 -11.80 -7.06 13.77
C ARG A 93 -12.65 -5.82 13.97
N ASP A 94 -12.22 -4.66 13.51
CA ASP A 94 -13.03 -3.45 13.55
C ASP A 94 -14.18 -3.53 12.52
N LEU A 95 -13.98 -4.34 11.47
CA LEU A 95 -14.97 -4.60 10.43
C LEU A 95 -15.74 -5.92 10.64
N CYS A 96 -15.11 -6.92 11.26
CA CYS A 96 -15.67 -8.27 11.37
C CYS A 96 -16.95 -8.33 12.21
N ILE A 97 -18.04 -8.80 11.61
CA ILE A 97 -19.33 -9.02 12.30
C ILE A 97 -19.45 -10.35 13.04
N GLY A 98 -18.39 -11.17 13.07
CA GLY A 98 -18.39 -12.45 13.81
C GLY A 98 -19.29 -13.55 13.23
N CYS A 99 -19.51 -13.58 11.91
CA CYS A 99 -20.41 -14.55 11.28
C CYS A 99 -19.87 -16.01 11.21
N GLY A 100 -18.57 -16.22 11.41
CA GLY A 100 -17.94 -17.56 11.39
C GLY A 100 -17.83 -18.23 10.02
N LEU A 101 -18.18 -17.54 8.91
CA LEU A 101 -18.12 -18.13 7.56
C LEU A 101 -16.68 -18.46 7.14
N CYS A 102 -15.73 -17.57 7.42
CA CYS A 102 -14.33 -17.78 7.07
C CYS A 102 -13.74 -19.03 7.75
N GLU A 103 -14.15 -19.35 8.98
CA GLU A 103 -13.68 -20.53 9.72
C GLU A 103 -14.20 -21.81 9.06
N LYS A 104 -15.51 -21.85 8.72
CA LYS A 104 -16.14 -23.02 8.08
C LYS A 104 -15.54 -23.38 6.73
N VAL A 105 -15.08 -22.39 5.96
CA VAL A 105 -14.46 -22.62 4.65
C VAL A 105 -12.95 -22.87 4.74
N CYS A 106 -12.32 -22.62 5.88
CA CYS A 106 -10.88 -22.78 6.05
C CYS A 106 -10.51 -24.25 6.28
N LEU A 107 -10.21 -24.98 5.19
CA LEU A 107 -9.80 -26.39 5.27
C LEU A 107 -8.48 -26.60 6.05
N ALA A 108 -7.62 -25.59 6.13
CA ALA A 108 -6.37 -25.67 6.86
C ALA A 108 -6.55 -25.54 8.39
N GLY A 109 -7.70 -25.04 8.85
CA GLY A 109 -7.94 -24.76 10.27
C GLY A 109 -7.09 -23.61 10.82
N ALA A 110 -6.70 -22.64 9.98
CA ALA A 110 -5.80 -21.55 10.37
C ALA A 110 -6.47 -20.43 11.17
N ILE A 111 -7.80 -20.40 11.28
CA ILE A 111 -8.51 -19.28 11.91
C ILE A 111 -8.49 -19.43 13.43
N ASN A 112 -8.11 -18.36 14.12
CA ASN A 112 -8.08 -18.28 15.58
C ASN A 112 -8.63 -16.93 16.05
N TYR A 113 -9.93 -16.88 16.37
CA TYR A 113 -10.55 -15.63 16.84
C TYR A 113 -10.09 -15.19 18.24
N ASP A 114 -9.48 -16.09 19.01
CA ASP A 114 -8.99 -15.83 20.36
C ASP A 114 -7.54 -15.32 20.37
N ASP A 115 -6.95 -15.06 19.19
CA ASP A 115 -5.64 -14.43 19.07
C ASP A 115 -5.63 -13.05 19.75
N LYS A 116 -4.56 -12.78 20.51
CA LYS A 116 -4.45 -11.59 21.37
C LYS A 116 -3.14 -10.86 21.07
N PRO A 117 -3.10 -9.54 21.29
CA PRO A 117 -1.84 -8.80 21.24
C PRO A 117 -0.79 -9.43 22.15
N LYS A 118 0.43 -9.60 21.64
CA LYS A 118 1.56 -10.15 22.38
C LYS A 118 2.62 -9.08 22.53
N ARG A 119 3.21 -8.99 23.72
CA ARG A 119 4.38 -8.13 23.96
C ARG A 119 5.62 -8.99 23.97
N THR A 120 6.60 -8.60 23.18
CA THR A 120 7.88 -9.31 23.05
C THR A 120 9.01 -8.33 23.30
N GLU A 121 9.92 -8.69 24.20
CA GLU A 121 11.12 -7.90 24.47
C GLU A 121 12.29 -8.44 23.64
N LEU A 122 13.06 -7.55 23.03
CA LEU A 122 14.24 -7.86 22.26
C LEU A 122 15.44 -7.05 22.77
N GLU A 123 16.57 -7.71 22.96
CA GLU A 123 17.85 -7.05 23.19
C GLU A 123 18.56 -6.84 21.85
N VAL A 124 18.93 -5.59 21.55
CA VAL A 124 19.57 -5.23 20.27
C VAL A 124 20.72 -4.25 20.50
N GLY A 125 21.77 -4.35 19.67
CA GLY A 125 22.92 -3.44 19.76
C GLY A 125 22.73 -2.11 19.02
N ALA A 126 21.87 -2.08 18.01
CA ALA A 126 21.61 -0.91 17.16
C ALA A 126 20.20 -0.95 16.57
N ALA A 127 19.72 0.21 16.12
CA ALA A 127 18.47 0.37 15.40
C ALA A 127 18.68 1.12 14.09
N ILE A 128 17.93 0.72 13.06
CA ILE A 128 17.89 1.40 11.75
C ILE A 128 16.46 1.85 11.53
N LEU A 129 16.24 3.17 11.41
CA LEU A 129 14.92 3.73 11.11
C LEU A 129 14.71 3.76 9.60
N ALA A 130 13.73 2.98 9.13
CA ALA A 130 13.36 2.86 7.73
C ALA A 130 11.83 2.84 7.55
N VAL A 131 11.13 3.73 8.26
CA VAL A 131 9.64 3.77 8.34
C VAL A 131 8.96 4.34 7.09
N GLY A 132 9.74 4.84 6.12
CA GLY A 132 9.22 5.34 4.84
C GLY A 132 8.68 6.77 4.92
N ASN A 133 7.62 7.03 4.16
CA ASN A 133 6.96 8.33 4.01
C ASN A 133 5.44 8.16 3.87
N GLU A 134 4.72 9.27 4.04
CA GLU A 134 3.28 9.35 3.78
C GLU A 134 3.03 10.18 2.51
N LEU A 135 1.89 9.91 1.89
CA LEU A 135 1.44 10.66 0.72
C LEU A 135 0.83 11.98 1.14
N PHE A 136 1.03 13.02 0.33
CA PHE A 136 0.29 14.26 0.47
C PHE A 136 -1.19 14.03 0.10
N ASP A 137 -2.12 14.54 0.91
CA ASP A 137 -3.55 14.55 0.61
C ASP A 137 -3.93 15.83 -0.15
N PRO A 138 -4.20 15.76 -1.48
CA PRO A 138 -4.60 16.94 -2.24
C PRO A 138 -6.03 17.39 -1.97
N GLY A 139 -6.80 16.67 -1.14
CA GLY A 139 -8.14 17.07 -0.70
C GLY A 139 -8.14 18.38 0.08
N VAL A 140 -7.00 18.75 0.67
CA VAL A 140 -6.82 20.04 1.37
C VAL A 140 -6.74 21.24 0.40
N GLN A 141 -6.53 21.01 -0.90
CA GLN A 141 -6.39 22.04 -1.93
C GLN A 141 -7.58 22.03 -2.89
N GLU A 142 -8.58 22.89 -2.64
CA GLU A 142 -9.83 22.89 -3.42
C GLU A 142 -9.65 23.08 -4.94
N VAL A 143 -8.60 23.78 -5.34
CA VAL A 143 -8.29 24.10 -6.76
C VAL A 143 -8.17 22.86 -7.64
N PHE A 144 -7.74 21.73 -7.07
CA PHE A 144 -7.56 20.48 -7.83
C PHE A 144 -8.83 19.62 -7.90
N ALA A 145 -9.87 19.95 -7.12
CA ALA A 145 -11.12 19.19 -7.07
C ALA A 145 -10.95 17.69 -6.76
N TYR A 146 -9.86 17.30 -6.09
CA TYR A 146 -9.66 15.95 -5.60
C TYR A 146 -10.74 15.60 -4.57
N GLY A 147 -11.28 14.38 -4.64
CA GLY A 147 -12.46 13.96 -3.86
C GLY A 147 -13.81 14.54 -4.32
N LYS A 148 -13.81 15.61 -5.13
CA LYS A 148 -15.03 16.19 -5.75
C LYS A 148 -15.26 15.70 -7.17
N SER A 149 -14.20 15.36 -7.89
CA SER A 149 -14.25 14.83 -9.26
C SER A 149 -13.66 13.40 -9.31
N PRO A 150 -14.45 12.38 -9.70
CA PRO A 150 -14.01 10.98 -9.66
C PRO A 150 -12.88 10.63 -10.65
N ASN A 151 -12.60 11.50 -11.62
CA ASN A 151 -11.51 11.32 -12.58
C ASN A 151 -10.25 12.13 -12.22
N VAL A 152 -10.25 12.85 -11.09
CA VAL A 152 -9.05 13.44 -10.52
C VAL A 152 -8.48 12.42 -9.54
N VAL A 153 -7.32 11.89 -9.88
CA VAL A 153 -6.60 10.89 -9.08
C VAL A 153 -5.18 11.36 -8.79
N THR A 154 -4.63 10.91 -7.68
CA THR A 154 -3.22 10.99 -7.33
C THR A 154 -2.39 10.04 -8.21
N SER A 155 -1.09 10.30 -8.30
CA SER A 155 -0.16 9.38 -8.98
C SER A 155 -0.14 7.99 -8.34
N MET A 156 -0.32 7.87 -7.02
CA MET A 156 -0.38 6.57 -6.37
C MET A 156 -1.65 5.78 -6.72
N GLU A 157 -2.80 6.44 -6.80
CA GLU A 157 -4.02 5.80 -7.33
C GLU A 157 -3.82 5.36 -8.79
N PHE A 158 -3.15 6.19 -9.61
CA PHE A 158 -2.83 5.84 -10.99
C PHE A 158 -1.90 4.62 -11.10
N GLU A 159 -0.89 4.51 -10.21
CA GLU A 159 -0.08 3.28 -10.08
C GLU A 159 -0.94 2.06 -9.75
N ARG A 160 -1.94 2.20 -8.86
CA ARG A 160 -2.85 1.10 -8.54
C ARG A 160 -3.74 0.74 -9.73
N ILE A 161 -4.19 1.70 -10.53
CA ILE A 161 -4.96 1.45 -11.78
C ILE A 161 -4.13 0.59 -12.76
N LEU A 162 -2.89 0.98 -13.02
CA LEU A 162 -2.03 0.30 -13.99
C LEU A 162 -1.32 -0.95 -13.45
N SER A 163 -1.39 -1.20 -12.14
CA SER A 163 -0.88 -2.41 -11.54
C SER A 163 -1.65 -3.64 -12.03
N ALA A 164 -0.94 -4.66 -12.53
CA ALA A 164 -1.53 -5.94 -12.95
C ALA A 164 -2.28 -6.67 -11.81
N SER A 165 -1.80 -6.55 -10.58
CA SER A 165 -2.49 -7.05 -9.37
C SER A 165 -3.40 -6.01 -8.72
N GLY A 166 -3.62 -4.88 -9.40
CA GLY A 166 -4.45 -3.79 -8.93
C GLY A 166 -5.93 -3.95 -9.33
N PRO A 167 -6.78 -3.00 -8.90
CA PRO A 167 -8.23 -3.07 -9.03
C PRO A 167 -8.75 -3.07 -10.47
N TYR A 168 -7.93 -2.66 -11.45
CA TYR A 168 -8.28 -2.61 -12.87
C TYR A 168 -7.47 -3.64 -13.67
N MET A 169 -6.73 -4.53 -13.00
CA MET A 169 -5.91 -5.57 -13.63
C MET A 169 -4.91 -5.03 -14.67
N GLY A 170 -4.45 -3.79 -14.47
CA GLY A 170 -3.54 -3.10 -15.38
C GLY A 170 -4.19 -2.43 -16.59
N HIS A 171 -5.52 -2.39 -16.69
CA HIS A 171 -6.21 -1.68 -17.75
C HIS A 171 -6.29 -0.18 -17.46
N LEU A 172 -5.88 0.64 -18.43
CA LEU A 172 -5.96 2.10 -18.34
C LEU A 172 -7.43 2.54 -18.44
N MET A 173 -8.02 2.88 -17.31
CA MET A 173 -9.44 3.23 -17.22
C MET A 173 -9.67 4.38 -16.24
N ARG A 174 -10.65 5.22 -16.56
CA ARG A 174 -11.12 6.27 -15.66
C ARG A 174 -11.93 5.67 -14.50
N PRO A 175 -11.77 6.14 -13.25
CA PRO A 175 -12.50 5.57 -12.12
C PRO A 175 -14.02 5.73 -12.21
N TYR A 176 -14.50 6.83 -12.80
CA TYR A 176 -15.92 7.14 -12.87
C TYR A 176 -16.72 6.17 -13.75
N ASP A 177 -16.29 6.00 -15.01
CA ASP A 177 -17.06 5.32 -16.05
C ASP A 177 -16.36 4.09 -16.63
N ARG A 178 -15.15 3.76 -16.15
CA ARG A 178 -14.33 2.63 -16.63
C ARG A 178 -13.96 2.71 -18.11
N GLU A 179 -14.10 3.88 -18.72
CA GLU A 179 -13.69 4.12 -20.09
C GLU A 179 -12.20 4.48 -20.17
N GLU A 180 -11.57 4.15 -21.30
CA GLU A 180 -10.18 4.52 -21.56
C GLU A 180 -10.07 6.03 -21.84
N PRO A 181 -9.21 6.77 -21.11
CA PRO A 181 -9.01 8.20 -21.34
C PRO A 181 -8.22 8.47 -22.63
N LYS A 182 -8.69 9.39 -23.46
CA LYS A 182 -7.95 9.87 -24.65
C LYS A 182 -6.91 10.93 -24.33
N LYS A 183 -7.10 11.66 -23.24
CA LYS A 183 -6.21 12.74 -22.79
C LYS A 183 -6.02 12.63 -21.29
N ILE A 184 -4.78 12.78 -20.83
CA ILE A 184 -4.43 12.74 -19.41
C ILE A 184 -3.51 13.91 -19.10
N ALA A 185 -3.79 14.60 -17.99
CA ALA A 185 -2.98 15.70 -17.50
C ALA A 185 -2.33 15.32 -16.17
N TRP A 186 -1.00 15.38 -16.09
CA TRP A 186 -0.25 15.28 -14.83
C TRP A 186 0.09 16.68 -14.34
N LEU A 187 -0.31 16.98 -13.11
CA LEU A 187 0.01 18.24 -12.45
C LEU A 187 1.19 18.01 -11.51
N GLN A 188 2.34 18.62 -11.80
CA GLN A 188 3.52 18.47 -10.95
C GLN A 188 3.45 19.39 -9.73
N CYS A 189 4.22 19.01 -8.70
CA CYS A 189 4.40 19.80 -7.48
C CYS A 189 3.12 19.99 -6.64
N VAL A 190 2.08 19.16 -6.82
CA VAL A 190 0.93 19.15 -5.91
C VAL A 190 1.41 18.82 -4.50
N GLY A 191 1.16 19.72 -3.54
CA GLY A 191 1.64 19.62 -2.16
C GLY A 191 3.15 19.79 -1.95
N SER A 192 3.90 20.27 -2.95
CA SER A 192 5.36 20.46 -2.88
C SER A 192 5.78 21.75 -3.56
N ARG A 193 6.89 22.36 -3.12
CA ARG A 193 7.37 23.67 -3.61
C ARG A 193 6.27 24.74 -3.61
N ASP A 194 5.41 24.70 -2.60
CA ASP A 194 4.32 25.66 -2.40
C ASP A 194 4.36 26.16 -0.95
N THR A 195 4.34 27.48 -0.80
CA THR A 195 4.42 28.18 0.48
C THR A 195 3.05 28.63 1.01
N HIS A 196 1.96 28.31 0.31
CA HIS A 196 0.61 28.52 0.85
C HIS A 196 0.37 27.63 2.09
N GLU A 197 -0.61 28.03 2.90
CA GLU A 197 -1.05 27.23 4.05
C GLU A 197 -1.42 25.80 3.60
N CYS A 198 -1.10 24.81 4.43
CA CYS A 198 -1.29 23.38 4.16
C CYS A 198 -0.45 22.79 3.02
N SER A 199 0.61 23.47 2.57
CA SER A 199 1.56 22.97 1.57
C SER A 199 3.00 22.88 2.09
N ASN A 200 3.89 22.32 1.28
CA ASN A 200 5.29 22.10 1.65
C ASN A 200 6.25 22.90 0.77
N ALA A 201 7.19 23.63 1.39
CA ALA A 201 8.18 24.42 0.67
C ALA A 201 9.28 23.57 -0.02
N TYR A 202 9.44 22.29 0.36
CA TYR A 202 10.46 21.40 -0.20
C TYR A 202 10.00 20.72 -1.50
N CYS A 203 10.95 20.14 -2.23
CA CYS A 203 10.69 19.30 -3.39
C CYS A 203 10.62 17.82 -2.97
N SER A 204 9.56 17.11 -3.34
CA SER A 204 9.40 15.66 -3.07
C SER A 204 10.36 14.78 -3.88
N GLY A 205 11.07 15.35 -4.84
CA GLY A 205 12.24 14.76 -5.49
C GLY A 205 11.99 13.65 -6.52
N VAL A 206 10.92 12.88 -6.37
CA VAL A 206 10.62 11.73 -7.25
C VAL A 206 9.48 11.99 -8.24
N CYS A 207 8.71 13.06 -8.04
CA CYS A 207 7.45 13.27 -8.77
C CYS A 207 7.59 13.51 -10.27
N CYS A 208 8.62 14.26 -10.68
CA CYS A 208 8.89 14.44 -12.11
C CYS A 208 9.18 13.10 -12.79
N MET A 209 9.94 12.21 -12.13
CA MET A 209 10.32 10.91 -12.69
C MET A 209 9.14 9.97 -12.77
N TYR A 210 8.37 9.79 -11.68
CA TYR A 210 7.22 8.89 -11.75
C TYR A 210 6.16 9.39 -12.73
N ALA A 211 5.99 10.70 -12.93
CA ALA A 211 5.00 11.23 -13.86
C ALA A 211 5.40 11.00 -15.32
N ILE A 212 6.70 11.14 -15.64
CA ILE A 212 7.22 10.78 -16.97
C ILE A 212 7.02 9.27 -17.20
N LYS A 213 7.37 8.44 -16.21
CA LYS A 213 7.16 6.99 -16.27
C LYS A 213 5.68 6.67 -16.48
N GLU A 214 4.78 7.20 -15.65
CA GLU A 214 3.32 7.01 -15.76
C GLU A 214 2.79 7.43 -17.13
N ALA A 215 3.25 8.55 -17.68
CA ALA A 215 2.86 9.00 -19.01
C ALA A 215 3.29 8.04 -20.14
N VAL A 216 4.48 7.43 -20.01
CA VAL A 216 4.97 6.40 -20.94
C VAL A 216 4.16 5.11 -20.79
N ILE A 217 3.99 4.61 -19.56
CA ILE A 217 3.24 3.38 -19.30
C ILE A 217 1.76 3.53 -19.72
N ALA A 218 1.16 4.70 -19.54
CA ALA A 218 -0.18 4.98 -20.04
C ALA A 218 -0.29 4.76 -21.55
N LYS A 219 0.72 5.18 -22.33
CA LYS A 219 0.76 4.92 -23.77
C LYS A 219 0.95 3.44 -24.11
N GLU A 220 1.73 2.71 -23.32
CA GLU A 220 1.96 1.28 -23.53
C GLU A 220 0.72 0.42 -23.22
N HIS A 221 -0.09 0.86 -22.26
CA HIS A 221 -1.29 0.15 -21.82
C HIS A 221 -2.58 0.60 -22.53
N ALA A 222 -2.55 1.72 -23.24
CA ALA A 222 -3.70 2.20 -24.01
C ALA A 222 -3.94 1.31 -25.24
N HIS A 223 -5.21 1.03 -25.53
CA HIS A 223 -5.60 0.37 -26.77
C HIS A 223 -5.62 1.35 -27.96
N GLY A 224 -5.83 2.65 -27.69
CA GLY A 224 -5.81 3.72 -28.69
C GLY A 224 -4.75 4.80 -28.42
N ASP A 225 -4.81 5.88 -29.20
CA ASP A 225 -3.96 7.04 -28.98
C ASP A 225 -4.37 7.78 -27.70
N VAL A 226 -3.45 7.85 -26.73
CA VAL A 226 -3.56 8.70 -25.54
C VAL A 226 -2.59 9.87 -25.64
N GLU A 227 -3.10 11.07 -25.31
CA GLU A 227 -2.34 12.32 -25.29
C GLU A 227 -1.99 12.71 -23.84
N PRO A 228 -0.83 12.29 -23.32
CA PRO A 228 -0.37 12.71 -22.01
C PRO A 228 0.23 14.12 -22.06
N THR A 229 -0.19 14.98 -21.14
CA THR A 229 0.36 16.33 -20.93
C THR A 229 0.87 16.46 -19.50
N ILE A 230 2.14 16.84 -19.32
CA ILE A 230 2.72 17.09 -18.00
C ILE A 230 2.85 18.60 -17.80
N PHE A 231 2.13 19.13 -16.81
CA PHE A 231 2.22 20.53 -16.38
C PHE A 231 3.26 20.63 -15.26
N TYR A 232 4.36 21.34 -15.51
CA TYR A 232 5.48 21.42 -14.59
C TYR A 232 6.06 22.83 -14.50
N MET A 233 6.74 23.13 -13.38
CA MET A 233 7.60 24.31 -13.25
C MET A 233 9.00 24.02 -13.77
N ASP A 234 9.62 22.96 -13.24
CA ASP A 234 10.90 22.42 -13.68
C ASP A 234 10.81 20.90 -13.77
N ILE A 235 11.50 20.29 -14.73
CA ILE A 235 11.70 18.83 -14.75
C ILE A 235 12.99 18.50 -14.00
N ARG A 236 12.86 17.68 -12.95
CA ARG A 236 13.97 17.30 -12.07
C ARG A 236 14.26 15.80 -12.20
N THR A 237 14.98 15.43 -13.25
CA THR A 237 15.39 14.05 -13.55
C THR A 237 16.83 13.80 -13.09
N TYR A 238 17.07 13.87 -11.78
CA TYR A 238 18.40 13.64 -11.21
C TYR A 238 18.55 12.18 -10.75
N GLY A 239 19.79 11.67 -10.81
CA GLY A 239 20.08 10.25 -10.66
C GLY A 239 20.49 9.62 -11.99
N LYS A 240 21.23 8.52 -11.95
CA LYS A 240 21.71 7.83 -13.14
C LYS A 240 20.73 6.71 -13.52
N ASP A 241 20.44 6.58 -14.82
CA ASP A 241 19.73 5.44 -15.41
C ASP A 241 18.30 5.21 -14.87
N PHE A 242 17.55 6.30 -14.64
CA PHE A 242 16.16 6.25 -14.18
C PHE A 242 15.19 6.58 -15.31
#